data_AF-A0A6G7YVB4-F1
#
_entry.id   AF-A0A6G7YVB4-F1
#
_cell.length_a   1.000
_cell.length_b   1.000
_cell.length_c   1.000
_cell.angle_alpha   90.00
_cell.angle_beta   90.00
_cell.angle_gamma   90.00
#
_symmetry.space_group_name_H-M   'P 1'
#
loop_
_entity.id
_entity.type
_entity.pdbx_description
1 polymer ?
#
loop_
_entity_poly.entity_id
_entity_poly.type
_entity_poly.pdbx_seq_one_letter_code
_entity_poly.pdbx_strand_id
1 'polypeptide(L)'
;MDSRVATTAVRWFFPALVIAGSIAAGPTAQAREKLDEAARAQRAVQVLRDIQAIPESAIPDKLFDEARAVVVVPDTLKIGFIFGGRRGEGLMSVRRPDGSWSAPSFVKLTGGSIGLQAGVQSADIVMVFHTDRGLDSIVAGKFTLGADAGVAAGPVGRTASASTDAQLKAEIWSWSRARGLFAGVAVDGAALSIDDTANERVYGEGSTPRMIFEGRTPTRTPNALVDFSDALEEAAAAAHARRSDSVAPAAASATPNVAPAASAAPPAQEVAAPATAPAAPNSTITTEALPETPAKKP
;
A
#
# COMPACT_ATOMS: atom_id res chain seq x y z
N MET A 1 54.37 -69.06 -59.51
CA MET A 1 54.87 -67.67 -59.62
C MET A 1 53.68 -66.79 -59.95
N ASP A 2 52.92 -66.36 -58.95
CA ASP A 2 53.14 -65.16 -58.13
C ASP A 2 52.91 -63.86 -58.93
N SER A 3 51.68 -63.35 -58.83
CA SER A 3 51.27 -62.04 -59.34
C SER A 3 50.43 -61.37 -58.26
N ARG A 4 51.10 -60.55 -57.44
CA ARG A 4 50.47 -59.60 -56.52
C ARG A 4 50.20 -58.31 -57.28
N VAL A 5 48.96 -57.83 -57.27
CA VAL A 5 48.63 -56.44 -57.63
C VAL A 5 47.79 -55.84 -56.51
N ALA A 6 48.26 -54.69 -56.04
CA ALA A 6 47.82 -53.98 -54.86
C ALA A 6 46.44 -53.34 -55.04
N THR A 7 45.60 -53.43 -54.00
CA THR A 7 44.36 -52.65 -53.88
C THR A 7 44.53 -51.66 -52.72
N THR A 8 44.67 -50.39 -53.08
CA THR A 8 44.78 -49.23 -52.19
C THR A 8 43.50 -49.06 -51.36
N ALA A 9 43.59 -49.23 -50.04
CA ALA A 9 42.49 -48.93 -49.12
C ALA A 9 42.57 -47.47 -48.66
N VAL A 10 41.65 -46.63 -49.15
CA VAL A 10 41.47 -45.25 -48.69
C VAL A 10 40.90 -45.27 -47.27
N ARG A 11 41.73 -44.97 -46.25
CA ARG A 11 41.29 -44.77 -44.86
C ARG A 11 40.68 -43.37 -44.73
N TRP A 12 39.35 -43.30 -44.76
CA TRP A 12 38.62 -42.11 -44.31
C TRP A 12 38.79 -41.94 -42.80
N PHE A 13 39.60 -40.96 -42.39
CA PHE A 13 39.65 -40.48 -41.02
C PHE A 13 38.44 -39.58 -40.76
N PHE A 14 37.42 -40.09 -40.06
CA PHE A 14 36.40 -39.24 -39.44
C PHE A 14 36.94 -38.75 -38.09
N PRO A 15 37.15 -37.43 -37.89
CA PRO A 15 37.45 -36.92 -36.55
C PRO A 15 36.17 -36.95 -35.72
N ALA A 16 36.19 -37.71 -34.62
CA ALA A 16 35.14 -37.66 -33.61
C ALA A 16 35.15 -36.29 -32.92
N LEU A 17 34.23 -35.41 -33.34
CA LEU A 17 33.96 -34.14 -32.69
C LEU A 17 33.23 -34.42 -31.36
N VAL A 18 33.98 -34.45 -30.26
CA VAL A 18 33.41 -34.46 -28.91
C VAL A 18 32.88 -33.06 -28.63
N ILE A 19 31.58 -32.85 -28.87
CA ILE A 19 30.87 -31.64 -28.42
C ILE A 19 30.68 -31.79 -26.91
N ALA A 20 31.58 -31.19 -26.14
CA ALA A 20 31.40 -31.00 -24.71
C ALA A 20 30.22 -30.03 -24.49
N GLY A 21 29.02 -30.57 -24.35
CA GLY A 21 27.81 -29.82 -24.02
C GLY A 21 27.96 -29.18 -22.65
N SER A 22 28.27 -27.88 -22.62
CA SER A 22 28.23 -27.08 -21.40
C SER A 22 26.76 -26.87 -21.02
N ILE A 23 26.25 -27.68 -20.09
CA ILE A 23 24.93 -27.46 -19.51
C ILE A 23 25.04 -26.21 -18.63
N ALA A 24 24.58 -25.07 -19.14
CA ALA A 24 24.38 -23.88 -18.33
C ALA A 24 23.26 -24.18 -17.32
N ALA A 25 23.64 -24.49 -16.07
CA ALA A 25 22.69 -24.65 -14.99
C ALA A 25 22.04 -23.29 -14.69
N GLY A 26 20.79 -23.12 -15.12
CA GLY A 26 19.99 -21.95 -14.77
C GLY A 26 19.73 -21.91 -13.25
N PRO A 27 19.33 -20.73 -12.71
CA PRO A 27 19.00 -20.61 -11.29
C PRO A 27 17.87 -21.57 -10.92
N THR A 28 18.01 -22.21 -9.75
CA THR A 28 17.00 -23.11 -9.19
C THR A 28 15.69 -22.37 -8.94
N ALA A 29 14.57 -23.10 -8.85
CA ALA A 29 13.26 -22.50 -8.58
C ALA A 29 13.27 -21.64 -7.30
N GLN A 30 13.94 -22.12 -6.26
CA GLN A 30 14.12 -21.39 -4.99
C GLN A 30 14.93 -20.10 -5.14
N ALA A 31 15.97 -20.11 -5.97
CA ALA A 31 16.74 -18.90 -6.26
C ALA A 31 15.90 -17.86 -7.02
N ARG A 32 15.04 -18.31 -7.95
CA ARG A 32 14.13 -17.44 -8.70
C ARG A 32 13.11 -16.75 -7.79
N GLU A 33 12.46 -17.49 -6.90
CA GLU A 33 11.50 -16.90 -5.96
C GLU A 33 12.16 -15.83 -5.07
N LYS A 34 13.36 -16.09 -4.53
CA LYS A 34 14.09 -15.07 -3.76
C LYS A 34 14.43 -13.82 -4.57
N LEU A 35 14.75 -13.97 -5.86
CA LEU A 35 14.98 -12.84 -6.76
C LEU A 35 13.69 -12.04 -7.02
N ASP A 36 12.56 -12.73 -7.18
CA ASP A 36 11.26 -12.08 -7.36
C ASP A 36 10.87 -11.26 -6.12
N GLU A 37 11.15 -11.78 -4.91
CA GLU A 37 10.91 -11.07 -3.66
C GLU A 37 11.84 -9.86 -3.47
N ALA A 38 13.12 -9.97 -3.87
CA ALA A 38 14.02 -8.83 -3.89
C ALA A 38 13.56 -7.76 -4.90
N ALA A 39 13.08 -8.17 -6.08
CA ALA A 39 12.54 -7.25 -7.08
C ALA A 39 11.25 -6.57 -6.60
N ARG A 40 10.40 -7.28 -5.83
CA ARG A 40 9.22 -6.70 -5.17
C ARG A 40 9.63 -5.59 -4.21
N ALA A 41 10.67 -5.81 -3.41
CA ALA A 41 11.18 -4.79 -2.48
C ALA A 41 11.69 -3.55 -3.20
N GLN A 42 12.46 -3.73 -4.28
CA GLN A 42 12.94 -2.62 -5.11
C GLN A 42 11.79 -1.80 -5.73
N ARG A 43 10.74 -2.45 -6.22
CA ARG A 43 9.56 -1.76 -6.74
C ARG A 43 8.84 -0.97 -5.65
N ALA A 44 8.73 -1.52 -4.43
CA ALA A 44 8.14 -0.81 -3.30
C ALA A 44 8.95 0.45 -2.91
N VAL A 45 10.28 0.35 -2.90
CA VAL A 45 11.18 1.52 -2.71
C VAL A 45 10.94 2.57 -3.79
N GLN A 46 10.83 2.16 -5.05
CA GLN A 46 10.56 3.09 -6.15
C GLN A 46 9.22 3.81 -5.98
N VAL A 47 8.17 3.10 -5.55
CA VAL A 47 6.86 3.71 -5.26
C VAL A 47 6.96 4.77 -4.17
N LEU A 48 7.71 4.51 -3.08
CA LEU A 48 7.92 5.49 -2.01
C LEU A 48 8.61 6.75 -2.52
N ARG A 49 9.66 6.59 -3.34
CA ARG A 49 10.40 7.71 -3.94
C ARG A 49 9.52 8.52 -4.90
N ASP A 50 8.78 7.83 -5.75
CA ASP A 50 7.88 8.43 -6.72
C ASP A 50 6.77 9.26 -6.06
N ILE A 51 6.17 8.76 -4.97
CA ILE A 51 5.11 9.46 -4.25
C ILE A 51 5.67 10.70 -3.53
N GLN A 52 6.87 10.61 -2.97
CA GLN A 52 7.53 11.74 -2.32
C GLN A 52 7.96 12.82 -3.32
N ALA A 53 8.28 12.44 -4.56
CA ALA A 53 8.69 13.38 -5.60
C ALA A 53 7.53 14.26 -6.13
N ILE A 54 6.27 13.94 -5.81
CA ILE A 54 5.10 14.69 -6.28
C ILE A 54 4.60 15.60 -5.15
N PRO A 55 4.80 16.94 -5.24
CA PRO A 55 4.45 17.87 -4.16
C PRO A 55 2.98 17.83 -3.74
N GLU A 56 2.05 17.65 -4.70
CA GLU A 56 0.61 17.60 -4.40
C GLU A 56 0.11 16.22 -3.90
N SER A 57 0.94 15.16 -4.02
CA SER A 57 0.60 13.78 -3.61
C SER A 57 1.47 13.27 -2.47
N ALA A 58 2.40 14.10 -1.97
CA ALA A 58 3.20 13.79 -0.80
C ALA A 58 2.26 13.49 0.37
N ILE A 59 2.44 12.33 0.97
CA ILE A 59 1.78 11.92 2.20
C ILE A 59 2.00 13.07 3.22
N PRO A 60 0.94 13.75 3.71
CA PRO A 60 1.06 14.89 4.59
C PRO A 60 2.07 14.64 5.71
N ASP A 61 3.01 15.55 5.93
CA ASP A 61 4.18 15.30 6.79
C ASP A 61 3.82 14.85 8.22
N LYS A 62 2.63 15.18 8.71
CA LYS A 62 2.11 14.72 10.02
C LYS A 62 1.87 13.21 10.11
N LEU A 63 1.66 12.55 8.97
CA LEU A 63 1.31 11.14 8.92
C LEU A 63 2.45 10.20 9.11
N PHE A 64 3.60 10.49 8.50
CA PHE A 64 4.77 9.65 8.68
C PHE A 64 5.25 9.71 10.14
N ASP A 65 5.06 10.84 10.81
CA ASP A 65 5.40 10.99 12.23
C ASP A 65 4.48 10.20 13.16
N GLU A 66 3.20 10.10 12.83
CA GLU A 66 2.23 9.35 13.64
C GLU A 66 2.07 7.90 13.17
N ALA A 67 2.69 7.54 12.05
CA ALA A 67 2.63 6.21 11.46
C ALA A 67 3.14 5.15 12.44
N ARG A 68 2.29 4.14 12.66
CA ARG A 68 2.58 2.89 13.36
C ARG A 68 3.03 1.81 12.39
N ALA A 69 2.50 1.81 11.17
CA ALA A 69 3.00 0.97 10.08
C ALA A 69 2.78 1.63 8.72
N VAL A 70 3.65 1.28 7.78
CA VAL A 70 3.52 1.68 6.38
C VAL A 70 3.53 0.42 5.53
N VAL A 71 2.56 0.34 4.62
CA VAL A 71 2.41 -0.74 3.66
C VAL A 71 2.50 -0.16 2.26
N VAL A 72 3.30 -0.79 1.40
CA VAL A 72 3.48 -0.41 0.02
C VAL A 72 3.23 -1.62 -0.87
N VAL A 73 2.24 -1.52 -1.74
CA VAL A 73 1.82 -2.57 -2.67
C VAL A 73 1.99 -2.05 -4.11
N PRO A 74 3.17 -2.25 -4.72
CA PRO A 74 3.40 -1.86 -6.10
C PRO A 74 2.54 -2.68 -7.07
N ASP A 75 2.20 -2.07 -8.22
CA ASP A 75 1.59 -2.76 -9.37
C ASP A 75 0.34 -3.61 -9.04
N THR A 76 -0.50 -3.13 -8.12
CA THR A 76 -1.74 -3.80 -7.76
C THR A 76 -2.69 -3.85 -8.95
N LEU A 77 -2.98 -5.06 -9.43
CA LEU A 77 -3.83 -5.29 -10.59
C LEU A 77 -5.30 -5.30 -10.17
N LYS A 78 -6.14 -4.51 -10.85
CA LYS A 78 -7.61 -4.56 -10.78
C LYS A 78 -8.18 -4.81 -12.18
N ILE A 79 -9.06 -5.80 -12.27
CA ILE A 79 -9.78 -6.18 -13.49
C ILE A 79 -11.25 -6.28 -13.12
N GLY A 80 -12.15 -5.74 -13.95
CA GLY A 80 -13.58 -5.88 -13.71
C GLY A 80 -14.44 -5.75 -14.95
N PHE A 81 -15.57 -6.47 -14.95
CA PHE A 81 -16.72 -6.30 -15.82
C PHE A 81 -17.98 -6.76 -15.06
N ILE A 82 -18.79 -5.83 -14.57
CA ILE A 82 -19.88 -6.06 -13.60
C ILE A 82 -19.36 -6.57 -12.25
N PHE A 83 -18.66 -7.69 -12.24
CA PHE A 83 -17.86 -8.20 -11.14
C PHE A 83 -16.38 -7.98 -11.44
N GLY A 84 -15.58 -7.72 -10.41
CA GLY A 84 -14.15 -7.50 -10.55
C GLY A 84 -13.34 -8.03 -9.39
N GLY A 85 -12.07 -8.24 -9.64
CA GLY A 85 -11.09 -8.69 -8.67
C GLY A 85 -9.89 -7.73 -8.60
N ARG A 86 -9.23 -7.74 -7.44
CA ARG A 86 -7.96 -7.06 -7.21
C ARG A 86 -6.95 -8.03 -6.60
N ARG A 87 -5.70 -7.95 -7.06
CA ARG A 87 -4.56 -8.63 -6.44
C ARG A 87 -3.31 -7.76 -6.50
N GLY A 88 -2.61 -7.66 -5.38
CA GLY A 88 -1.30 -7.01 -5.28
C GLY A 88 -0.45 -7.71 -4.22
N GLU A 89 0.86 -7.54 -4.35
CA GLU A 89 1.85 -8.07 -3.42
C GLU A 89 2.80 -6.95 -3.04
N GLY A 90 3.18 -6.87 -1.78
CA GLY A 90 3.89 -5.72 -1.25
C GLY A 90 4.71 -6.00 0.00
N LEU A 91 5.13 -4.92 0.64
CA LEU A 91 5.88 -4.91 1.88
C LEU A 91 5.19 -4.05 2.93
N MET A 92 5.37 -4.44 4.19
CA MET A 92 4.95 -3.69 5.37
C MET A 92 6.12 -3.53 6.32
N SER A 93 6.34 -2.32 6.82
CA SER A 93 7.22 -2.08 7.96
C SER A 93 6.44 -1.46 9.11
N VAL A 94 6.81 -1.83 10.33
CA VAL A 94 6.20 -1.36 11.58
C VAL A 94 7.18 -0.44 12.27
N ARG A 95 6.68 0.67 12.80
CA ARG A 95 7.49 1.59 13.58
C ARG A 95 7.68 1.06 14.99
N ARG A 96 8.94 0.95 15.41
CA ARG A 96 9.31 0.44 16.72
C ARG A 96 9.21 1.52 17.79
N PRO A 97 9.18 1.14 19.09
CA PRO A 97 9.15 2.10 20.20
C PRO A 97 10.34 3.06 20.26
N ASP A 98 11.49 2.68 19.70
CA ASP A 98 12.68 3.53 19.58
C ASP A 98 12.59 4.54 18.42
N GLY A 99 11.49 4.52 17.67
CA GLY A 99 11.23 5.40 16.54
C GLY A 99 11.71 4.86 15.19
N SER A 100 12.48 3.76 15.19
CA SER A 100 13.03 3.16 13.97
C SER A 100 11.99 2.35 13.20
N TRP A 101 12.20 2.18 11.90
CA TRP A 101 11.45 1.23 11.08
C TRP A 101 11.95 -0.20 11.26
N SER A 102 11.02 -1.15 11.27
CA SER A 102 11.33 -2.57 11.34
C SER A 102 11.78 -3.17 10.02
N ALA A 103 12.38 -4.36 10.09
CA ALA A 103 12.60 -5.15 8.88
C ALA A 103 11.24 -5.42 8.23
N PRO A 104 11.11 -5.30 6.91
CA PRO A 104 9.81 -5.37 6.28
C PRO A 104 9.31 -6.82 6.15
N SER A 105 8.02 -7.02 6.43
CA SER A 105 7.28 -8.26 6.17
C SER A 105 6.60 -8.17 4.81
N PHE A 106 6.53 -9.29 4.10
CA PHE A 106 5.74 -9.39 2.88
C PHE A 106 4.24 -9.42 3.18
N VAL A 107 3.46 -8.81 2.29
CA VAL A 107 1.99 -8.75 2.39
C VAL A 107 1.33 -9.01 1.04
N LYS A 108 0.06 -9.42 1.09
CA LYS A 108 -0.83 -9.60 -0.05
C LYS A 108 -2.06 -8.72 0.12
N LEU A 109 -2.44 -8.05 -0.96
CA LEU A 109 -3.70 -7.32 -1.05
C LEU A 109 -4.60 -8.05 -2.04
N THR A 110 -5.76 -8.50 -1.57
CA THR A 110 -6.76 -9.17 -2.42
C THR A 110 -8.10 -8.48 -2.26
N GLY A 111 -8.94 -8.48 -3.27
CA GLY A 111 -10.24 -7.83 -3.16
C GLY A 111 -11.20 -8.20 -4.26
N GLY A 112 -12.47 -7.93 -3.98
CA GLY A 112 -13.58 -8.10 -4.90
C GLY A 112 -14.32 -6.78 -5.09
N SER A 113 -15.03 -6.67 -6.20
CA SER A 113 -15.83 -5.49 -6.50
C SER A 113 -17.07 -5.87 -7.29
N ILE A 114 -18.15 -5.14 -7.07
CA ILE A 114 -19.42 -5.30 -7.80
C ILE A 114 -19.95 -3.91 -8.20
N GLY A 115 -20.35 -3.76 -9.46
CA GLY A 115 -20.94 -2.52 -9.95
C GLY A 115 -20.89 -2.36 -11.46
N LEU A 116 -21.38 -1.22 -11.95
CA LEU A 116 -21.31 -0.87 -13.38
C LEU A 116 -19.89 -0.40 -13.70
N GLN A 117 -18.99 -1.37 -13.83
CA GLN A 117 -17.56 -1.16 -14.08
C GLN A 117 -17.06 -2.03 -15.24
N ALA A 118 -16.07 -1.51 -15.96
CA ALA A 118 -15.34 -2.24 -16.99
C ALA A 118 -13.90 -1.71 -17.09
N GLY A 119 -12.93 -2.62 -17.13
CA GLY A 119 -11.56 -2.27 -17.49
C GLY A 119 -10.48 -3.05 -16.77
N VAL A 120 -9.24 -2.61 -17.01
CA VAL A 120 -8.02 -3.14 -16.41
C VAL A 120 -7.14 -1.96 -16.00
N GLN A 121 -6.75 -1.95 -14.73
CA GLN A 121 -5.85 -0.95 -14.18
C GLN A 121 -4.79 -1.60 -13.31
N SER A 122 -3.60 -1.00 -13.29
CA SER A 122 -2.56 -1.27 -12.30
C SER A 122 -2.44 -0.04 -11.41
N ALA A 123 -2.23 -0.22 -10.11
CA ALA A 123 -2.07 0.89 -9.17
C ALA A 123 -0.98 0.62 -8.15
N ASP A 124 -0.14 1.62 -7.92
CA ASP A 124 0.72 1.62 -6.74
C ASP A 124 -0.11 2.08 -5.55
N ILE A 125 -0.15 1.30 -4.47
CA ILE A 125 -0.93 1.60 -3.27
C ILE A 125 0.02 1.79 -2.10
N VAL A 126 -0.14 2.88 -1.36
CA VAL A 126 0.53 3.11 -0.07
C VAL A 126 -0.51 3.30 1.01
N MET A 127 -0.41 2.53 2.09
CA MET A 127 -1.29 2.61 3.24
C MET A 127 -0.47 2.95 4.48
N VAL A 128 -0.93 3.94 5.24
CA VAL A 128 -0.32 4.38 6.49
C VAL A 128 -1.29 4.09 7.62
N PHE A 129 -0.89 3.22 8.53
CA PHE A 129 -1.61 2.88 9.74
C PHE A 129 -1.14 3.81 10.85
N HIS A 130 -2.05 4.48 11.55
CA HIS A 130 -1.69 5.38 12.67
C HIS A 130 -2.31 4.95 14.01
N THR A 131 -3.19 3.95 14.00
CA THR A 131 -3.80 3.39 15.21
C THR A 131 -3.18 2.04 15.57
N ASP A 132 -3.05 1.77 16.87
CA ASP A 132 -2.56 0.48 17.37
C ASP A 132 -3.52 -0.65 17.00
N ARG A 133 -4.83 -0.39 16.97
CA ARG A 133 -5.85 -1.37 16.56
C ARG A 133 -5.68 -1.86 15.13
N GLY A 134 -5.46 -0.93 14.18
CA GLY A 134 -5.24 -1.27 12.79
C GLY A 134 -3.95 -2.09 12.62
N LEU A 135 -2.90 -1.70 13.35
CA LEU A 135 -1.64 -2.44 13.40
C LEU A 135 -1.82 -3.86 13.96
N ASP A 136 -2.45 -4.01 15.12
CA ASP A 136 -2.65 -5.30 15.78
C ASP A 136 -3.42 -6.28 14.88
N SER A 137 -4.41 -5.78 14.15
CA SER A 137 -5.22 -6.59 13.25
C SER A 137 -4.40 -7.13 12.07
N ILE A 138 -3.58 -6.30 11.42
CA ILE A 138 -2.72 -6.78 10.33
C ILE A 138 -1.58 -7.68 10.85
N VAL A 139 -1.03 -7.39 12.01
CA VAL A 139 -0.01 -8.23 12.68
C VAL A 139 -0.59 -9.59 13.08
N ALA A 140 -1.87 -9.65 13.43
CA ALA A 140 -2.60 -10.90 13.68
C ALA A 140 -2.88 -11.71 12.40
N GLY A 141 -2.54 -11.19 11.22
CA GLY A 141 -2.47 -11.93 9.96
C GLY A 141 -3.37 -11.39 8.85
N LYS A 142 -4.42 -10.62 9.19
CA LYS A 142 -5.39 -10.12 8.20
C LYS A 142 -6.09 -8.85 8.68
N PHE A 143 -6.27 -7.92 7.75
CA PHE A 143 -7.07 -6.71 7.91
C PHE A 143 -8.00 -6.50 6.71
N THR A 144 -9.30 -6.32 6.93
CA THR A 144 -10.31 -6.14 5.87
C THR A 144 -10.72 -4.67 5.71
N LEU A 145 -10.34 -4.08 4.58
CA LEU A 145 -10.73 -2.74 4.17
C LEU A 145 -12.22 -2.71 3.83
N GLY A 146 -12.98 -1.86 4.54
CA GLY A 146 -14.43 -1.68 4.39
C GLY A 146 -15.29 -2.45 5.40
N ALA A 147 -14.71 -3.41 6.13
CA ALA A 147 -15.41 -4.16 7.18
C ALA A 147 -14.79 -3.95 8.57
N ASP A 148 -13.45 -3.98 8.67
CA ASP A 148 -12.74 -3.91 9.96
C ASP A 148 -12.40 -2.46 10.36
N ALA A 149 -12.29 -1.55 9.39
CA ALA A 149 -12.25 -0.11 9.64
C ALA A 149 -12.86 0.72 8.50
N GLY A 150 -13.30 1.93 8.84
CA GLY A 150 -13.58 2.97 7.85
C GLY A 150 -12.28 3.38 7.16
N VAL A 151 -12.09 2.95 5.92
CA VAL A 151 -10.99 3.43 5.07
C VAL A 151 -11.41 4.77 4.52
N ALA A 152 -10.75 5.85 4.95
CA ALA A 152 -10.83 7.10 4.23
C ALA A 152 -9.86 7.03 3.05
N ALA A 153 -10.40 7.05 1.83
CA ALA A 153 -9.58 7.35 0.66
C ALA A 153 -8.93 8.72 0.88
N GLY A 154 -7.60 8.80 0.76
CA GLY A 154 -6.91 10.08 0.67
C GLY A 154 -7.43 10.88 -0.54
N PRO A 155 -7.32 12.22 -0.54
CA PRO A 155 -7.80 13.03 -1.66
C PRO A 155 -7.13 12.57 -2.97
N VAL A 156 -7.95 12.14 -3.93
CA VAL A 156 -7.51 11.81 -5.30
C VAL A 156 -7.90 12.95 -6.24
N GLY A 157 -6.93 13.79 -6.61
CA GLY A 157 -7.09 14.82 -7.65
C GLY A 157 -7.50 16.22 -7.17
N ARG A 158 -7.38 17.21 -8.08
CA ARG A 158 -7.66 18.64 -7.85
C ARG A 158 -9.09 18.79 -7.33
N THR A 159 -9.27 19.57 -6.27
CA THR A 159 -10.52 19.82 -5.52
C THR A 159 -11.07 18.65 -4.70
N ALA A 160 -10.65 18.55 -3.44
CA ALA A 160 -11.39 17.81 -2.41
C ALA A 160 -11.09 18.37 -0.99
N SER A 161 -11.57 19.58 -0.72
CA SER A 161 -11.57 20.20 0.62
C SER A 161 -12.99 20.22 1.18
N ALA A 162 -13.55 19.04 1.53
CA ALA A 162 -14.89 18.97 2.13
C ALA A 162 -15.17 17.72 3.01
N SER A 163 -14.16 17.09 3.62
CA SER A 163 -14.37 15.86 4.42
C SER A 163 -13.56 15.80 5.70
N THR A 164 -13.51 16.89 6.47
CA THR A 164 -12.49 17.07 7.51
C THR A 164 -12.63 16.16 8.75
N ASP A 165 -13.82 15.68 9.16
CA ASP A 165 -13.94 14.93 10.44
C ASP A 165 -13.88 13.39 10.30
N ALA A 166 -14.37 12.84 9.17
CA ALA A 166 -14.32 11.39 8.91
C ALA A 166 -12.95 10.92 8.42
N GLN A 167 -12.21 11.76 7.67
CA GLN A 167 -10.81 11.47 7.27
C GLN A 167 -9.85 11.47 8.46
N LEU A 168 -10.12 12.28 9.50
CA LEU A 168 -9.30 12.34 10.72
C LEU A 168 -9.51 11.13 11.65
N LYS A 169 -10.62 10.39 11.54
CA LYS A 169 -10.94 9.21 12.36
C LYS A 169 -10.65 7.86 11.68
N ALA A 170 -10.32 7.87 10.39
CA ALA A 170 -10.06 6.64 9.64
C ALA A 170 -8.79 5.97 10.15
N GLU A 171 -8.84 4.69 10.54
CA GLU A 171 -7.69 3.97 11.16
C GLU A 171 -6.48 3.83 10.23
N ILE A 172 -6.68 3.98 8.91
CA ILE A 172 -5.68 3.85 7.85
C ILE A 172 -5.93 4.94 6.80
N TRP A 173 -4.86 5.62 6.38
CA TRP A 173 -4.91 6.52 5.25
C TRP A 173 -4.25 5.85 4.04
N SER A 174 -4.91 5.88 2.89
CA SER A 174 -4.45 5.21 1.68
C SER A 174 -4.30 6.19 0.52
N TRP A 175 -3.15 6.11 -0.14
CA TRP A 175 -2.87 6.77 -1.42
C TRP A 175 -2.75 5.72 -2.51
N SER A 176 -3.15 6.10 -3.73
CA SER A 176 -2.98 5.25 -4.89
C SER A 176 -2.64 6.03 -6.14
N ARG A 177 -1.66 5.56 -6.90
CA ARG A 177 -1.34 6.07 -8.24
C ARG A 177 -1.70 5.02 -9.27
N ALA A 178 -2.84 5.21 -9.92
CA ALA A 178 -3.35 4.28 -10.92
C ALA A 178 -2.88 4.61 -12.34
N ARG A 179 -2.68 3.56 -13.13
CA ARG A 179 -2.39 3.59 -14.57
C ARG A 179 -3.21 2.53 -15.29
N GLY A 180 -3.76 2.87 -16.45
CA GLY A 180 -4.63 1.97 -17.23
C GLY A 180 -5.97 2.61 -17.57
N LEU A 181 -6.87 1.80 -18.14
CA LEU A 181 -8.21 2.22 -18.54
C LEU A 181 -9.25 1.47 -17.70
N PHE A 182 -9.91 2.22 -16.83
CA PHE A 182 -10.97 1.72 -15.98
C PHE A 182 -12.09 2.75 -15.91
N ALA A 183 -13.31 2.33 -16.23
CA ALA A 183 -14.47 3.20 -16.19
C ALA A 183 -15.59 2.54 -15.37
N GLY A 184 -16.25 3.34 -14.55
CA GLY A 184 -17.45 2.91 -13.85
C GLY A 184 -17.50 3.25 -12.37
N VAL A 185 -18.56 2.79 -11.74
CA VAL A 185 -18.83 2.93 -10.31
C VAL A 185 -19.01 1.54 -9.72
N ALA A 186 -18.28 1.24 -8.66
CA ALA A 186 -18.33 -0.06 -7.99
C ALA A 186 -18.21 0.09 -6.48
N VAL A 187 -18.78 -0.87 -5.76
CA VAL A 187 -18.47 -1.11 -4.36
C VAL A 187 -17.28 -2.06 -4.31
N ASP A 188 -16.21 -1.64 -3.64
CA ASP A 188 -14.97 -2.39 -3.49
C ASP A 188 -14.85 -2.93 -2.06
N GLY A 189 -14.42 -4.18 -1.91
CA GLY A 189 -13.98 -4.76 -0.64
C GLY A 189 -12.60 -5.39 -0.81
N ALA A 190 -11.71 -5.20 0.16
CA ALA A 190 -10.36 -5.76 0.08
C ALA A 190 -9.87 -6.29 1.42
N ALA A 191 -8.97 -7.27 1.38
CA ALA A 191 -8.26 -7.82 2.52
C ALA A 191 -6.75 -7.68 2.28
N LEU A 192 -6.08 -7.05 3.24
CA LEU A 192 -4.64 -7.06 3.38
C LEU A 192 -4.27 -8.20 4.32
N SER A 193 -3.31 -9.03 3.95
CA SER A 193 -2.82 -10.13 4.80
C SER A 193 -1.31 -10.22 4.76
N ILE A 194 -0.73 -10.81 5.79
CA ILE A 194 0.67 -11.21 5.78
C ILE A 194 0.87 -12.30 4.72
N ASP A 195 2.02 -12.27 4.04
CA ASP A 195 2.46 -13.33 3.15
C ASP A 195 3.50 -14.22 3.84
N ASP A 196 3.03 -15.14 4.70
CA ASP A 196 3.90 -16.03 5.48
C ASP A 196 4.82 -16.86 4.59
N THR A 197 4.34 -17.31 3.43
CA THR A 197 5.17 -18.07 2.49
C THR A 197 6.33 -17.24 1.93
N ALA A 198 6.09 -15.98 1.56
CA ALA A 198 7.17 -15.09 1.11
C ALA A 198 8.13 -14.75 2.25
N ASN A 199 7.60 -14.52 3.46
CA ASN A 199 8.39 -14.31 4.66
C ASN A 199 9.32 -15.50 4.96
N GLU A 200 8.82 -16.73 4.95
CA GLU A 200 9.61 -17.93 5.20
C GLU A 200 10.69 -18.15 4.13
N ARG A 201 10.37 -17.90 2.85
CA ARG A 201 11.36 -17.97 1.76
C ARG A 201 12.52 -17.02 1.96
N VAL A 202 12.29 -15.84 2.53
CA VAL A 202 13.30 -14.80 2.69
C VAL A 202 14.03 -14.91 4.03
N TYR A 203 13.29 -15.02 5.12
CA TYR A 203 13.79 -14.97 6.49
C TYR A 203 14.10 -16.36 7.09
N GLY A 204 13.67 -17.43 6.44
CA GLY A 204 13.83 -18.81 6.87
C GLY A 204 12.52 -19.42 7.37
N GLU A 205 12.43 -20.75 7.32
CA GLU A 205 11.25 -21.51 7.75
C GLU A 205 10.86 -21.19 9.21
N GLY A 206 9.55 -21.07 9.47
CA GLY A 206 9.03 -20.71 10.79
C GLY A 206 9.18 -19.23 11.16
N SER A 207 9.58 -18.37 10.21
CA SER A 207 9.65 -16.92 10.44
C SER A 207 8.26 -16.31 10.54
N THR A 208 7.90 -15.85 11.73
CA THR A 208 6.65 -15.13 11.96
C THR A 208 6.80 -13.62 11.71
N PRO A 209 5.71 -12.90 11.39
CA PRO A 209 5.75 -11.44 11.25
C PRO A 209 6.30 -10.74 12.48
N ARG A 210 5.92 -11.22 13.67
CA ARG A 210 6.42 -10.69 14.94
C ARG A 210 7.94 -10.82 15.06
N MET A 211 8.50 -11.98 14.71
CA MET A 211 9.95 -12.16 14.68
C MET A 211 10.63 -11.22 13.70
N ILE A 212 10.06 -11.00 12.52
CA ILE A 212 10.58 -10.06 11.52
C ILE A 212 10.60 -8.64 12.10
N PHE A 213 9.48 -8.18 12.65
CA PHE A 213 9.38 -6.82 13.19
C PHE A 213 10.32 -6.58 14.38
N GLU A 214 10.52 -7.59 15.23
CA GLU A 214 11.41 -7.52 16.39
C GLU A 214 12.88 -7.81 16.03
N GLY A 215 13.19 -8.14 14.78
CA GLY A 215 14.57 -8.45 14.34
C GLY A 215 15.12 -9.77 14.90
N ARG A 216 14.24 -10.74 15.18
CA ARG A 216 14.55 -12.06 15.76
C ARG A 216 14.55 -13.19 14.73
N THR A 217 14.72 -12.88 13.44
CA THR A 217 14.69 -13.87 12.36
C THR A 217 15.97 -14.71 12.32
N PRO A 218 15.89 -16.00 11.92
CA PRO A 218 17.07 -16.86 11.76
C PRO A 218 18.05 -16.34 10.70
N THR A 219 17.52 -15.73 9.64
CA THR A 219 18.30 -15.18 8.53
C THR A 219 18.41 -13.66 8.65
N ARG A 220 19.57 -13.12 8.25
CA ARG A 220 19.79 -11.68 8.11
C ARG A 220 18.89 -11.11 7.01
N THR A 221 18.32 -9.94 7.26
CA THR A 221 17.55 -9.18 6.27
C THR A 221 18.40 -8.89 5.01
N PRO A 222 17.96 -9.31 3.81
CA PRO A 222 18.64 -8.99 2.56
C PRO A 222 18.68 -7.47 2.29
N ASN A 223 19.72 -7.00 1.60
CA ASN A 223 19.94 -5.57 1.33
C ASN A 223 18.73 -4.88 0.67
N ALA A 224 18.07 -5.53 -0.30
CA ALA A 224 16.90 -4.96 -0.97
C ALA A 224 15.73 -4.64 -0.01
N LEU A 225 15.64 -5.35 1.12
CA LEU A 225 14.64 -5.12 2.16
C LEU A 225 15.12 -4.08 3.18
N VAL A 226 16.42 -3.97 3.41
CA VAL A 226 17.03 -2.87 4.18
C VAL A 226 16.79 -1.54 3.47
N ASP A 227 16.97 -1.50 2.14
CA ASP A 227 16.71 -0.31 1.31
C ASP A 227 15.26 0.21 1.47
N PHE A 228 14.31 -0.68 1.75
CA PHE A 228 12.92 -0.30 2.01
C PHE A 228 12.74 0.40 3.35
N SER A 229 13.32 -0.13 4.43
CA SER A 229 13.32 0.54 5.73
C SER A 229 14.06 1.87 5.67
N ASP A 230 15.21 1.91 4.98
CA ASP A 230 15.99 3.14 4.79
C ASP A 230 15.20 4.20 4.01
N ALA A 231 14.46 3.80 2.97
CA ALA A 231 13.59 4.71 2.22
C ALA A 231 12.44 5.27 3.07
N LEU A 232 11.94 4.52 4.05
CA LEU A 232 10.94 5.01 5.01
C LEU A 232 11.55 5.96 6.05
N GLU A 233 12.77 5.69 6.51
CA GLU A 233 13.51 6.61 7.38
C GLU A 233 13.80 7.93 6.66
N GLU A 234 14.24 7.87 5.41
CA GLU A 234 14.47 9.04 4.55
C GLU A 234 13.17 9.83 4.36
N ALA A 235 12.05 9.15 4.10
CA ALA A 235 10.74 9.77 3.96
C ALA A 235 10.29 10.50 5.22
N ALA A 236 10.47 9.85 6.38
CA ALA A 236 10.11 10.42 7.68
C ALA A 236 11.00 11.63 8.01
N ALA A 237 12.31 11.54 7.76
CA ALA A 237 13.24 12.64 7.96
C ALA A 237 12.92 13.85 7.05
N ALA A 238 12.63 13.61 5.77
CA ALA A 238 12.24 14.66 4.84
C ALA A 238 10.91 15.34 5.21
N ALA A 239 9.95 14.57 5.75
CA ALA A 239 8.72 15.12 6.30
C ALA A 239 8.98 16.00 7.53
N HIS A 240 9.86 15.57 8.43
CA HIS A 240 10.23 16.34 9.62
C HIS A 240 10.96 17.65 9.29
N ALA A 241 11.87 17.62 8.32
CA ALA A 241 12.61 18.80 7.86
C ALA A 241 11.66 19.88 7.30
N ARG A 242 10.76 19.50 6.39
CA ARG A 242 9.76 20.41 5.79
C ARG A 242 8.84 21.05 6.84
N ARG A 243 8.52 20.33 7.92
CA ARG A 243 7.77 20.90 9.04
C ARG A 243 8.61 21.90 9.85
N SER A 244 9.85 21.56 10.15
CA SER A 244 10.76 22.44 10.90
C SER A 244 10.96 23.77 10.19
N ASP A 245 11.08 23.74 8.85
CA ASP A 245 11.20 24.94 8.01
C ASP A 245 9.91 25.77 7.97
N SER A 246 8.74 25.12 7.99
CA SER A 246 7.43 25.82 8.01
C SER A 246 7.05 26.38 9.40
N VAL A 247 7.72 25.96 10.46
CA VAL A 247 7.51 26.44 11.85
C VAL A 247 8.54 27.51 12.25
N ALA A 248 9.64 27.69 11.51
CA ALA A 248 10.60 28.78 11.72
C ALA A 248 10.03 30.18 11.34
N PRO A 249 10.34 31.26 12.07
CA PRO A 249 9.29 31.96 12.81
C PRO A 249 8.71 33.21 12.13
N ALA A 250 7.38 33.33 12.20
CA ALA A 250 6.64 34.59 12.16
C ALA A 250 6.94 35.54 13.37
N ALA A 251 7.99 35.25 14.16
CA ALA A 251 8.41 36.06 15.31
C ALA A 251 9.45 37.15 14.97
N ALA A 252 9.88 37.27 13.71
CA ALA A 252 10.85 38.30 13.28
C ALA A 252 10.22 39.58 12.69
N SER A 253 8.88 39.71 12.68
CA SER A 253 8.18 40.86 12.09
C SER A 253 7.16 41.50 13.04
N ALA A 254 7.45 41.55 14.34
CA ALA A 254 6.70 42.40 15.26
C ALA A 254 7.43 43.75 15.43
N THR A 255 7.40 44.58 14.39
CA THR A 255 7.63 46.02 14.57
C THR A 255 6.49 46.59 15.44
N PRO A 256 6.77 47.39 16.48
CA PRO A 256 5.72 48.00 17.29
C PRO A 256 4.98 49.03 16.45
N ASN A 257 3.76 48.71 16.00
CA ASN A 257 2.91 49.70 15.35
C ASN A 257 2.25 50.56 16.44
N VAL A 258 2.67 51.83 16.52
CA VAL A 258 2.04 52.85 17.36
C VAL A 258 0.64 53.12 16.82
N ALA A 259 -0.39 52.78 17.60
CA ALA A 259 -1.77 53.11 17.30
C ALA A 259 -2.07 54.59 17.62
N PRO A 260 -2.75 55.34 16.74
CA PRO A 260 -3.53 56.51 17.13
C PRO A 260 -4.96 56.09 17.49
N ALA A 261 -5.47 56.67 18.56
CA ALA A 261 -6.79 56.43 19.12
C ALA A 261 -7.94 56.96 18.25
N ALA A 262 -9.01 56.16 18.18
CA ALA A 262 -10.45 56.49 18.17
C ALA A 262 -11.02 57.54 17.19
N SER A 263 -12.01 57.11 16.38
CA SER A 263 -13.24 57.88 16.17
C SER A 263 -14.43 57.02 15.70
N ALA A 264 -15.38 56.86 16.62
CA ALA A 264 -16.85 56.73 16.52
C ALA A 264 -17.56 55.93 15.38
N ALA A 265 -18.40 54.99 15.83
CA ALA A 265 -19.55 54.42 15.11
C ALA A 265 -20.74 55.41 15.00
N PRO A 266 -21.67 55.19 14.05
CA PRO A 266 -23.10 55.14 14.40
C PRO A 266 -23.89 54.09 13.53
N PRO A 267 -25.23 53.92 13.67
CA PRO A 267 -25.86 52.80 14.35
C PRO A 267 -26.52 51.77 13.41
N ALA A 268 -26.98 50.67 14.01
CA ALA A 268 -27.71 49.57 13.41
C ALA A 268 -28.95 49.99 12.60
N GLN A 269 -29.16 49.35 11.45
CA GLN A 269 -30.44 49.26 10.78
C GLN A 269 -30.87 47.79 10.66
N GLU A 270 -31.93 47.51 11.40
CA GLU A 270 -32.72 46.28 11.45
C GLU A 270 -33.78 46.32 10.34
N VAL A 271 -33.77 45.37 9.39
CA VAL A 271 -34.96 45.04 8.60
C VAL A 271 -35.01 43.55 8.23
N ALA A 272 -35.90 42.86 8.95
CA ALA A 272 -36.84 41.79 8.56
C ALA A 272 -36.38 40.49 7.84
N ALA A 273 -36.62 39.38 8.55
CA ALA A 273 -36.75 38.03 8.03
C ALA A 273 -38.06 37.81 7.24
N PRO A 274 -38.13 36.78 6.38
CA PRO A 274 -39.40 36.12 6.07
C PRO A 274 -39.47 34.71 6.67
N ALA A 275 -40.46 34.58 7.56
CA ALA A 275 -41.45 33.51 7.74
C ALA A 275 -41.05 32.01 7.69
N THR A 276 -41.48 31.36 8.76
CA THR A 276 -41.46 29.95 9.13
C THR A 276 -42.54 29.09 8.44
N ALA A 277 -42.20 27.81 8.22
CA ALA A 277 -43.05 26.60 8.27
C ALA A 277 -44.03 26.27 7.11
N PRO A 278 -44.37 24.97 6.85
CA PRO A 278 -44.43 23.88 7.83
C PRO A 278 -43.68 22.58 7.49
N ALA A 279 -43.38 21.86 8.59
CA ALA A 279 -42.96 20.47 8.65
C ALA A 279 -44.17 19.52 8.61
N ALA A 280 -43.99 18.32 8.03
CA ALA A 280 -44.53 17.02 8.48
C ALA A 280 -44.28 15.93 7.41
N PRO A 281 -44.32 14.62 7.74
CA PRO A 281 -44.11 13.98 9.04
C PRO A 281 -43.09 12.80 9.01
N ASN A 282 -42.64 12.45 10.22
CA ASN A 282 -41.95 11.20 10.56
C ASN A 282 -42.66 9.98 9.97
N SER A 283 -41.91 9.12 9.27
CA SER A 283 -42.30 7.73 9.08
C SER A 283 -41.69 6.91 10.23
N THR A 284 -42.58 6.55 11.14
CA THR A 284 -42.39 5.57 12.21
C THR A 284 -41.79 4.26 11.69
N ILE A 285 -40.76 3.79 12.39
CA ILE A 285 -40.25 2.43 12.32
C ILE A 285 -41.39 1.49 12.74
N THR A 286 -41.91 0.71 11.79
CA THR A 286 -42.69 -0.49 12.09
C THR A 286 -41.71 -1.63 12.29
N THR A 287 -41.58 -2.07 13.53
CA THR A 287 -41.01 -3.36 13.90
C THR A 287 -41.93 -4.45 13.35
N GLU A 288 -41.51 -5.12 12.29
CA GLU A 288 -42.15 -6.37 11.83
C GLU A 288 -41.28 -7.56 12.25
N ALA A 289 -41.90 -8.46 12.99
CA ALA A 289 -41.27 -9.60 13.65
C ALA A 289 -40.92 -10.73 12.66
N LEU A 290 -39.86 -11.48 12.98
CA LEU A 290 -39.48 -12.71 12.29
C LEU A 290 -40.63 -13.73 12.22
N PRO A 291 -40.83 -14.42 11.08
CA PRO A 291 -41.49 -15.72 11.10
C PRO A 291 -40.50 -16.83 11.45
N GLU A 292 -40.92 -17.64 12.43
CA GLU A 292 -40.22 -18.77 13.00
C GLU A 292 -39.98 -19.92 12.00
N THR A 293 -38.91 -20.67 12.28
CA THR A 293 -38.59 -21.96 11.64
C THR A 293 -39.50 -23.05 12.18
N PRO A 294 -40.15 -23.90 11.36
CA PRO A 294 -40.66 -25.17 11.84
C PRO A 294 -39.63 -26.28 11.70
N ALA A 295 -39.38 -26.94 12.82
CA ALA A 295 -38.58 -28.14 12.95
C ALA A 295 -39.29 -29.39 12.37
N LYS A 296 -38.46 -30.22 11.73
CA LYS A 296 -38.44 -31.68 11.56
C LYS A 296 -39.56 -32.58 12.14
N LYS A 297 -39.84 -33.63 11.33
CA LYS A 297 -40.17 -35.06 11.64
C LYS A 297 -41.65 -35.46 11.80
N PRO A 298 -42.01 -36.77 11.71
CA PRO A 298 -41.19 -38.01 11.68
C PRO A 298 -40.70 -38.48 10.30
#